data_AF-A0A2K8UF72-F1
#
_entry.id   AF-A0A2K8UF72-F1
#
_cell.length_a   1.000
_cell.length_b   1.000
_cell.length_c   1.000
_cell.angle_alpha   90.00
_cell.angle_beta   90.00
_cell.angle_gamma   90.00
#
_symmetry.space_group_name_H-M   'P 1'
#
loop_
_entity.id
_entity.type
_entity.pdbx_description
1 polymer ?
#
loop_
_entity_poly.entity_id
_entity_poly.type
_entity_poly.pdbx_seq_one_letter_code
_entity_poly.pdbx_strand_id
1 'polypeptide(L)' 'MHGYHCEYCQDTVRARVVKRGAFRHKTQFVILEDMTTGICDTCGNRYYSADLVRSVHDIATGAGTGSVWFFLILMFL' A
#
# COMPACT_ATOMS: atom_id res chain seq x y z
N MET A 1 4.64 -3.42 -12.62
CA MET A 1 5.79 -2.78 -13.30
C MET A 1 6.92 -2.65 -12.28
N HIS A 2 8.01 -3.40 -12.46
CA HIS A 2 9.19 -3.40 -11.56
C HIS A 2 10.44 -3.63 -12.42
N GLY A 3 11.63 -3.32 -11.90
CA GLY A 3 12.90 -3.43 -12.64
C GLY A 3 13.39 -2.14 -13.30
N TYR A 4 12.89 -0.98 -12.87
CA TYR A 4 13.40 0.33 -13.29
C TYR A 4 14.34 0.92 -12.22
N HIS A 5 15.05 1.98 -12.59
CA HIS A 5 15.99 2.69 -11.71
C HIS A 5 15.27 3.54 -10.67
N CYS A 6 15.72 3.45 -9.42
CA CYS A 6 15.25 4.26 -8.32
C CYS A 6 15.59 5.74 -8.57
N GLU A 7 14.59 6.61 -8.45
CA GLU A 7 14.75 8.04 -8.70
C GLU A 7 15.72 8.74 -7.71
N TYR A 8 15.95 8.12 -6.54
CA TYR A 8 16.79 8.67 -5.48
C TYR A 8 18.24 8.19 -5.49
N CYS A 9 18.48 6.90 -5.80
CA CYS A 9 19.83 6.31 -5.71
C CYS A 9 20.25 5.52 -6.96
N GLN A 10 19.45 5.55 -8.03
CA GLN A 10 19.70 4.88 -9.32
C GLN A 10 19.77 3.35 -9.28
N ASP A 11 19.66 2.74 -8.10
CA ASP A 11 19.62 1.28 -7.96
C ASP A 11 18.27 0.69 -8.39
N THR A 12 18.19 -0.63 -8.55
CA THR A 12 17.03 -1.32 -9.10
C THR A 12 15.88 -1.38 -8.09
N VAL A 13 14.68 -1.01 -8.55
CA VAL A 13 13.43 -1.22 -7.79
C VAL A 13 12.89 -2.62 -8.06
N ARG A 14 12.72 -3.43 -7.02
CA ARG A 14 12.19 -4.81 -7.12
C ARG A 14 10.79 -4.94 -6.52
N ALA A 15 9.99 -5.83 -7.12
CA ALA A 15 8.71 -6.20 -6.54
C ALA A 15 8.94 -6.94 -5.22
N ARG A 16 8.26 -6.52 -4.16
CA ARG A 16 8.23 -7.22 -2.88
C ARG A 16 6.81 -7.28 -2.34
N VAL A 17 6.45 -8.41 -1.74
CA VAL A 17 5.21 -8.55 -0.99
C VAL A 17 5.44 -7.98 0.40
N VAL A 18 4.66 -6.97 0.75
CA VAL A 18 4.67 -6.34 2.07
C VAL A 18 3.48 -6.88 2.85
N LYS A 19 3.76 -7.54 3.97
CA LYS A 19 2.73 -8.18 4.81
C LYS A 19 1.71 -7.20 5.37
N ARG A 20 2.16 -6.01 5.77
CA ARG A 20 1.29 -4.96 6.30
C ARG A 20 1.87 -3.58 5.97
N GLY A 21 1.05 -2.69 5.43
CA GLY A 21 1.38 -1.30 5.16
C GLY A 21 0.34 -0.35 5.76
N ALA A 22 0.79 0.67 6.47
CA ALA A 22 -0.07 1.73 6.99
C ALA A 22 0.06 2.98 6.12
N PHE A 23 -1.07 3.48 5.65
CA PHE A 23 -1.17 4.65 4.79
C PHE A 23 -1.94 5.74 5.52
N ARG A 24 -1.32 6.91 5.68
CA ARG A 24 -1.98 8.06 6.27
C ARG A 24 -2.79 8.80 5.20
N HIS A 25 -4.09 8.96 5.43
CA HIS A 25 -4.97 9.79 4.62
C HIS A 25 -5.63 10.85 5.50
N LYS A 26 -5.16 12.10 5.38
CA LYS A 26 -5.58 13.22 6.25
C LYS A 26 -5.45 12.89 7.74
N THR A 27 -6.56 12.67 8.44
CA THR A 27 -6.64 12.33 9.87
C THR A 27 -6.84 10.84 10.13
N GLN A 28 -6.93 10.02 9.09
CA GLN A 28 -7.20 8.59 9.17
C GLN A 28 -6.03 7.75 8.67
N PHE A 29 -6.02 6.49 9.08
CA PHE A 29 -5.06 5.50 8.61
C PHE A 29 -5.80 4.36 7.92
N VAL A 30 -5.28 3.95 6.76
CA VAL A 30 -5.70 2.75 6.05
C VAL A 30 -4.59 1.72 6.18
N ILE A 31 -4.92 0.54 6.69
CA ILE A 31 -3.99 -0.57 6.79
C ILE A 31 -4.35 -1.57 5.67
N LEU A 32 -3.39 -1.88 4.83
CA LEU A 32 -3.48 -2.93 3.82
C LEU A 32 -2.54 -4.08 4.17
N GLU A 33 -2.95 -5.29 3.82
CA GLU A 33 -2.19 -6.51 4.04
C GLU A 33 -1.86 -7.19 2.70
N ASP A 34 -0.78 -7.97 2.68
CA ASP A 34 -0.30 -8.75 1.52
C ASP A 34 -0.24 -7.98 0.19
N MET A 35 0.28 -6.75 0.23
CA MET A 35 0.36 -5.87 -0.93
C MET A 35 1.68 -6.02 -1.70
N THR A 36 1.63 -6.04 -3.03
CA THR A 36 2.83 -5.98 -3.86
C THR A 36 3.27 -4.53 -4.04
N THR A 37 4.50 -4.21 -3.66
CA THR A 37 5.08 -2.86 -3.74
C THR A 37 6.48 -2.93 -4.35
N GLY A 38 6.86 -1.91 -5.13
CA GLY A 38 8.24 -1.76 -5.58
C GLY A 38 9.10 -1.22 -4.44
N ILE A 39 10.18 -1.89 -4.10
CA ILE A 39 11.13 -1.44 -3.06
C ILE A 39 12.52 -1.38 -3.67
N CYS A 40 13.21 -0.25 -3.49
CA CYS A 40 14.62 -0.15 -3.80
C CYS A 40 15.42 -0.88 -2.72
N ASP A 41 16.29 -1.81 -3.12
CA ASP A 41 17.05 -2.64 -2.19
C ASP A 41 18.10 -1.85 -1.39
N THR A 42 18.56 -0.72 -1.95
CA THR A 42 19.63 0.09 -1.35
C THR A 42 19.12 1.19 -0.43
N CYS A 43 18.20 2.05 -0.89
CA CYS A 43 17.70 3.15 -0.07
C CYS A 43 16.37 2.85 0.64
N GLY A 44 15.71 1.73 0.32
CA GLY A 44 14.42 1.35 0.90
C GLY A 44 13.23 2.17 0.40
N ASN A 45 13.40 3.04 -0.60
CA ASN A 45 12.29 3.82 -1.15
C ASN A 45 11.20 2.90 -1.72
N ARG A 46 9.94 3.28 -1.48
CA ARG A 46 8.76 2.48 -1.83
C ARG A 46 7.97 3.13 -2.96
N TYR A 47 7.61 2.32 -3.94
CA TYR A 47 6.86 2.71 -5.11
C TYR A 47 5.56 1.92 -5.16
N TYR A 48 4.45 2.64 -5.04
CA TYR A 48 3.11 2.07 -5.03
C TYR A 48 2.47 2.19 -6.43
N SER A 49 1.70 1.18 -6.84
CA SER A 49 0.94 1.28 -8.08
C SER A 49 -0.21 2.28 -7.93
N ALA A 50 -0.62 2.87 -9.05
CA ALA A 50 -1.78 3.77 -9.07
C ALA A 50 -3.04 3.06 -8.53
N ASP A 51 -3.19 1.77 -8.79
CA ASP A 51 -4.33 0.97 -8.29
C ASP A 51 -4.31 0.85 -6.76
N LEU A 52 -3.15 0.61 -6.15
CA LEU A 52 -3.03 0.54 -4.69
C LEU A 52 -3.37 1.89 -4.05
N VAL A 53 -2.84 2.98 -4.60
CA VAL A 53 -3.12 4.33 -4.09
C VAL A 53 -4.61 4.68 -4.24
N ARG A 54 -5.23 4.28 -5.35
CA ARG A 54 -6.68 4.46 -5.58
C ARG A 54 -7.50 3.66 -4.56
N SER A 55 -7.15 2.39 -4.32
CA SER A 55 -7.81 1.58 -3.27
C SER A 55 -7.68 2.21 -1.89
N VAL A 56 -6.51 2.74 -1.53
CA VAL A 56 -6.33 3.47 -0.26
C VAL A 56 -7.26 4.69 -0.19
N HIS A 57 -7.38 5.45 -1.28
CA HIS A 57 -8.26 6.60 -1.35
C HIS A 57 -9.74 6.21 -1.22
N ASP A 58 -10.18 5.18 -1.96
CA ASP A 58 -11.56 4.70 -1.94
C ASP A 58 -11.94 4.17 -0.55
N ILE A 59 -11.05 3.45 0.12
CA ILE A 59 -11.23 3.01 1.51
C ILE A 59 -11.33 4.22 2.45
N ALA A 60 -10.39 5.16 2.33
CA ALA A 60 -10.34 6.33 3.22
C ALA A 60 -11.49 7.33 3.01
N THR A 61 -12.14 7.31 1.84
CA THR A 61 -13.30 8.15 1.52
C THR A 61 -14.64 7.43 1.68
N GLY A 62 -14.62 6.13 2.02
CA GLY A 62 -15.82 5.32 2.15
C GLY A 62 -16.47 4.93 0.82
N ALA A 63 -15.80 5.17 -0.31
CA ALA A 63 -16.22 4.74 -1.64
C ALA A 63 -15.90 3.26 -1.93
N GLY A 64 -15.04 2.64 -1.11
CA GLY A 64 -14.68 1.22 -1.20
C GLY A 64 -15.84 0.30 -0.85
N THR A 65 -16.60 -0.11 -1.86
CA THR A 65 -17.68 -1.10 -1.77
C THR A 65 -17.08 -2.50 -1.62
N GLY A 66 -16.90 -2.95 -0.38
CA GLY A 66 -16.69 -4.37 -0.07
C GLY A 66 -15.31 -4.72 0.49
N SER A 67 -15.11 -4.51 1.79
CA SER A 67 -14.18 -5.29 2.65
C SER A 67 -13.96 -4.68 4.03
N VAL A 68 -14.29 -3.39 4.26
CA VAL A 68 -14.10 -2.76 5.59
C VAL A 68 -15.06 -3.35 6.64
N TRP A 69 -16.27 -3.78 6.24
CA TRP A 69 -17.25 -4.39 7.14
C TRP A 69 -16.81 -5.74 7.73
N PHE A 70 -16.00 -6.52 7.01
CA PHE A 70 -15.58 -7.85 7.47
C PHE A 70 -14.56 -7.76 8.62
N PHE A 71 -13.73 -6.71 8.64
CA PHE A 71 -12.70 -6.51 9.67
C PHE A 71 -13.23 -5.89 10.97
N LEU A 72 -14.25 -5.03 10.91
CA LEU A 72 -14.84 -4.42 12.10
C LEU A 72 -15.69 -5.41 12.93
N ILE A 73 -16.31 -6.41 12.29
CA ILE A 73 -17.12 -7.42 12.99
C ILE A 73 -16.23 -8.45 13.73
N LEU A 74 -15.06 -8.81 13.19
CA LEU A 74 -14.16 -9.81 13.79
C LEU A 74 -13.25 -9.28 14.91
N MET A 75 -13.19 -7.96 15.13
CA MET A 75 -12.40 -7.37 16.23
C MET A 75 -13.21 -7.18 17.52
N PHE A 76 -14.49 -7.56 17.52
CA PHE A 76 -15.43 -7.48 18.64
C PHE A 76 -16.07 -8.83 19.02
N LEU A 77 -15.63 -9.95 18.44
CA LEU A 77 -16.13 -11.30 18.69
C LEU A 77 -15.00 -12.24 19.12
#